data_AF-A0A840P4V4-F1
#
_entry.id   AF-A0A840P4V4-F1
#
_cell.length_a   1.000
_cell.length_b   1.000
_cell.length_c   1.000
_cell.angle_alpha   90.00
_cell.angle_beta   90.00
_cell.angle_gamma   90.00
#
_symmetry.space_group_name_H-M   'P 1'
#
loop_
_entity.id
_entity.type
_entity.pdbx_description
1 polymer ?
#
loop_
_entity_poly.entity_id
_entity_poly.type
_entity_poly.pdbx_seq_one_letter_code
_entity_poly.pdbx_strand_id
1 'polypeptide(L)' 'MKRRKAIQFYSPDGSETYTGDCPRWIAAMRHLRRDLRQRTVIVYGIGPWPCWDC' A
#
# COMPACT_ATOMS: atom_id res chain seq x y z
N MET A 1 0.86 -9.36 18.09
CA MET A 1 0.75 -8.93 16.67
C MET A 1 1.93 -8.04 16.32
N LYS A 2 2.62 -8.29 15.19
CA LYS A 2 3.78 -7.50 14.77
C LYS A 2 3.30 -6.26 14.01
N ARG A 3 3.75 -5.07 14.44
CA ARG A 3 3.51 -3.80 13.74
C ARG A 3 4.52 -3.66 12.61
N ARG A 4 4.08 -3.15 11.45
CA ARG A 4 4.97 -2.86 10.33
C ARG A 4 4.53 -1.60 9.58
N LYS A 5 5.48 -0.92 8.95
CA LYS A 5 5.20 0.20 8.05
C LYS A 5 4.81 -0.35 6.68
N ALA A 6 3.76 0.20 6.09
CA ALA A 6 3.34 -0.05 4.71
C ALA A 6 3.01 1.27 4.02
N ILE A 7 2.93 1.25 2.70
CA ILE A 7 2.47 2.38 1.90
C ILE A 7 1.00 2.19 1.58
N GLN A 8 0.22 3.24 1.80
CA GLN A 8 -1.16 3.32 1.40
C GLN A 8 -1.30 4.32 0.24
N PHE A 9 -1.92 3.85 -0.85
CA PHE A 9 -2.45 4.68 -1.92
C PHE A 9 -3.95 4.90 -1.69
N TYR A 10 -4.43 6.13 -1.81
CA TYR A 10 -5.82 6.47 -1.55
C TYR A 10 -6.29 7.59 -2.48
N SER A 11 -7.57 7.53 -2.87
CA SER A 11 -8.19 8.61 -3.62
C SER A 11 -8.58 9.75 -2.65
N PRO A 12 -8.55 11.03 -3.07
CA PRO A 12 -8.87 12.16 -2.19
C PRO A 12 -10.31 12.16 -1.66
N ASP A 13 -11.23 11.58 -2.41
CA ASP A 13 -12.64 11.37 -2.07
C ASP A 13 -12.88 10.12 -1.21
N GLY A 14 -11.86 9.28 -1.02
CA GLY A 14 -11.92 8.07 -0.19
C GLY A 14 -12.63 6.88 -0.83
N SER A 15 -13.02 6.97 -2.11
CA SER A 15 -13.66 5.88 -2.86
C SER A 15 -12.74 4.67 -3.06
N GLU A 16 -11.42 4.90 -3.14
CA GLU A 16 -10.43 3.86 -3.35
C GLU A 16 -9.30 3.94 -2.31
N THR A 17 -8.89 2.76 -1.84
CA THR A 17 -7.75 2.63 -0.93
C THR A 17 -7.05 1.30 -1.15
N TYR A 18 -5.74 1.36 -1.32
CA TYR A 18 -4.86 0.22 -1.49
C TYR A 18 -3.70 0.33 -0.52
N THR A 19 -3.35 -0.74 0.15
CA THR A 19 -2.22 -0.75 1.10
C THR A 19 -1.30 -1.90 0.78
N GLY A 20 0.01 -1.65 0.75
CA GLY A 20 1.02 -2.66 0.44
C GLY A 20 2.41 -2.20 0.85
N ASP A 21 3.33 -3.14 0.98
CA ASP A 21 4.72 -2.92 1.41
C ASP A 21 5.76 -3.33 0.35
N CYS A 22 5.30 -3.77 -0.83
CA CYS A 22 6.14 -4.27 -1.91
C CYS A 22 6.69 -3.15 -2.81
N PRO A 23 8.02 -3.01 -3.01
CA PRO A 23 8.57 -1.95 -3.84
C PRO A 23 8.09 -1.97 -5.30
N ARG A 24 7.99 -3.16 -5.93
CA ARG A 24 7.51 -3.29 -7.32
C ARG A 24 6.05 -2.91 -7.45
N TRP A 25 5.20 -3.40 -6.56
CA TRP A 25 3.79 -3.00 -6.51
C TRP A 25 3.62 -1.50 -6.27
N ILE A 26 4.40 -0.91 -5.36
CA ILE A 26 4.41 0.54 -5.09
C ILE A 26 4.79 1.31 -6.37
N ALA A 27 5.83 0.86 -7.08
CA ALA A 27 6.26 1.48 -8.33
C ALA A 27 5.18 1.35 -9.42
N ALA A 28 4.54 0.19 -9.55
CA ALA A 28 3.46 -0.05 -10.49
C ALA A 28 2.23 0.83 -10.19
N MET A 29 1.82 0.93 -8.92
CA MET A 29 0.72 1.83 -8.51
C MET A 29 1.02 3.29 -8.81
N ARG A 30 2.23 3.78 -8.52
CA ARG A 30 2.64 5.15 -8.90
C ARG A 30 2.58 5.39 -10.40
N HIS A 31 2.90 4.37 -11.21
CA HIS A 31 2.91 4.51 -12.66
C HIS A 31 1.50 4.49 -13.25
N LEU A 32 0.68 3.53 -12.83
CA LEU A 32 -0.66 3.26 -13.36
C LEU A 32 -1.75 4.17 -12.78
N ARG A 33 -1.60 4.58 -11.51
CA ARG A 33 -2.60 5.33 -10.74
C ARG A 33 -2.00 6.61 -10.16
N ARG A 34 -1.59 7.51 -11.04
CA ARG A 34 -1.01 8.83 -10.68
C ARG A 34 -2.02 9.76 -9.99
N ASP A 35 -3.30 9.45 -10.10
CA ASP A 35 -4.42 10.14 -9.48
C ASP A 35 -4.49 9.89 -7.96
N LEU A 36 -3.97 8.75 -7.50
CA LEU A 36 -4.00 8.37 -6.09
C LEU A 36 -2.90 9.09 -5.29
N ARG A 37 -3.24 9.52 -4.07
CA ARG A 37 -2.29 10.06 -3.10
C ARG A 37 -1.63 8.94 -2.32
N GLN A 38 -0.42 9.19 -1.84
CA GLN A 38 0.37 8.21 -1.10
C GLN A 38 0.65 8.68 0.32
N ARG A 39 0.54 7.78 1.31
CA ARG A 39 1.06 7.99 2.68
C ARG A 39 1.61 6.71 3.30
N THR A 40 2.49 6.85 4.27
CA THR A 40 2.98 5.72 5.07
C THR A 40 2.03 5.45 6.23
N VAL A 41 1.65 4.19 6.43
CA VAL A 41 0.75 3.76 7.50
C VAL A 41 1.36 2.62 8.31
N ILE A 42 0.87 2.45 9.55
CA ILE A 42 1.21 1.28 10.38
C ILE A 42 0.08 0.26 10.21
N VAL A 43 0.43 -0.93 9.74
CA VAL A 43 -0.51 -2.05 9.63
C VAL A 43 -0.21 -3.12 10.67
N TYR A 44 -1.27 -3.82 11.07
CA TYR A 44 -1.25 -4.89 12.06
C TYR A 44 -1.60 -6.19 11.32
N GLY A 45 -0.66 -7.12 11.25
CA GLY A 45 -0.85 -8.39 10.54
C GLY A 45 -0.61 -9.61 11.43
N ILE A 46 -1.31 -10.70 11.13
CA ILE A 46 -1.01 -12.06 11.60
C ILE A 46 -0.37 -12.78 10.41
N GLY A 47 0.90 -13.18 10.52
CA GLY A 47 1.62 -13.89 9.45
C GLY A 47 2.23 -13.00 8.36
N PRO A 48 3.03 -13.59 7.45
CA PRO A 48 3.61 -12.89 6.30
C PRO A 48 2.46 -12.44 5.40
N TRP A 49 2.18 -11.14 5.41
CA TRP A 49 1.34 -10.53 4.40
C TRP A 49 2.00 -10.81 3.05
N PRO A 50 1.30 -11.38 2.06
CA PRO A 50 1.89 -11.53 0.75
C PRO A 50 2.24 -10.12 0.28
N CYS A 51 3.53 -9.84 0.11
CA CYS A 51 3.96 -8.93 -0.92
C CYS A 51 3.29 -9.52 -2.16
N TRP A 52 2.14 -8.95 -2.58
CA TRP A 52 1.46 -9.40 -3.79
C TRP A 52 2.46 -9.15 -4.91
N ASP A 53 3.20 -10.21 -5.25
CA ASP A 53 4.27 -10.28 -6.23
C ASP A 53 5.47 -9.32 -6.02
N CYS A 54 6.53 -9.86 -5.40
CA CYS A 54 7.91 -9.41 -5.66
C CYS A 54 8.39 -9.98 -6.99
#